data_AF-E4XX89-F1
#
_entry.id   AF-E4XX89-F1
#
_cell.length_a   1.000
_cell.length_b   1.000
_cell.length_c   1.000
_cell.angle_alpha   90.00
_cell.angle_beta   90.00
_cell.angle_gamma   90.00
#
_symmetry.space_group_name_H-M   'P 1'
#
loop_
_entity.id
_entity.type
_entity.pdbx_description
1 polymer ?
#
loop_
_entity_poly.entity_id
_entity_poly.type
_entity_poly.pdbx_seq_one_letter_code
_entity_poly.pdbx_strand_id
1 'polypeptide(L)'
;MSHQQCSLSDFCNYFTEKKIRTLLLRPEIERQYFGHGESLLIESINRMSFFETGNYLLWEKATFYKSSARVVIQNKNDDPLENHSATAYQNWVIETVLSDSVGDIRVEKKNLEEKLAQWLAPPDNFSNIVSCGGEALILSDNVFGKNIVYRFHPFSSALFCVRLLANLHVRLKINKVTDYSTHQYDVISANRSSARFIPYHPNLLYNYVNVEIFHKDDVDEKDCLGWITVSSRAECDLAPALQQNKLDIEERKCIIIQLENVLNYLLSLNLIYFDLKGSPPPFFRILGADNFAFA
;
A
#
# COMPACT_ATOMS: atom_id res chain seq x y z
N MET A 1 28.80 21.36 14.61
CA MET A 1 27.85 21.60 13.50
C MET A 1 26.46 21.55 14.08
N SER A 2 25.74 22.67 14.13
CA SER A 2 24.36 22.69 14.65
C SER A 2 23.47 21.89 13.71
N HIS A 3 22.93 20.75 14.17
CA HIS A 3 21.86 20.07 13.46
C HIS A 3 20.67 21.03 13.42
N GLN A 4 20.48 21.69 12.28
CA GLN A 4 19.31 22.50 12.03
C GLN A 4 18.10 21.57 12.12
N GLN A 5 17.29 21.77 13.16
CA GLN A 5 16.16 20.91 13.47
C GLN A 5 15.13 21.08 12.35
N CYS A 6 15.06 20.10 11.44
CA CYS A 6 14.12 20.12 10.31
C CYS A 6 12.69 20.07 10.86
N SER A 7 11.88 21.08 10.54
CA SER A 7 10.48 21.14 10.97
C SER A 7 9.69 19.99 10.34
N LEU A 8 8.55 19.61 10.93
CA LEU A 8 7.69 18.57 10.34
C LEU A 8 7.19 18.98 8.94
N SER A 9 6.91 20.28 8.74
CA SER A 9 6.48 20.79 7.44
C SER A 9 7.58 20.68 6.39
N ASP A 10 8.80 21.10 6.72
CA ASP A 10 9.96 20.97 5.82
C ASP A 10 10.24 19.51 5.47
N PHE A 11 10.13 18.63 6.47
CA PHE A 11 10.26 17.20 6.28
C PHE A 11 9.20 16.64 5.32
N CYS A 12 7.92 16.98 5.50
CA CYS A 12 6.85 16.50 4.63
C CYS A 12 6.95 17.11 3.21
N ASN A 13 7.41 18.35 3.08
CA ASN A 13 7.60 19.04 1.80
C ASN A 13 8.77 18.49 0.97
N TYR A 14 9.68 17.72 1.59
CA TYR A 14 10.72 16.98 0.87
C TYR A 14 10.16 15.95 -0.11
N PHE A 15 9.01 15.33 0.22
CA PHE A 15 8.37 14.29 -0.58
C PHE A 15 7.53 14.89 -1.72
N THR A 16 8.22 15.54 -2.65
CA THR A 16 7.63 16.09 -3.88
C THR A 16 7.29 15.00 -4.89
N GLU A 17 6.45 15.33 -5.87
CA GLU A 17 6.11 14.42 -6.98
C GLU A 17 7.36 13.88 -7.68
N LYS A 18 8.34 14.75 -7.99
CA LYS A 18 9.63 14.36 -8.59
C LYS A 18 10.36 13.32 -7.73
N LYS A 19 10.36 13.50 -6.41
CA LYS A 19 11.03 12.58 -5.48
C LYS A 19 10.33 11.22 -5.46
N ILE A 20 9.01 11.20 -5.43
CA ILE A 20 8.23 9.95 -5.46
C ILE A 20 8.40 9.22 -6.80
N ARG A 21 8.41 9.94 -7.93
CA ARG A 21 8.71 9.33 -9.24
C ARG A 21 10.11 8.72 -9.29
N THR A 22 11.11 9.40 -8.72
CA THR A 22 12.47 8.87 -8.58
C THR A 22 12.49 7.62 -7.70
N LEU A 23 11.65 7.61 -6.65
CA LEU A 23 11.52 6.46 -5.75
C LEU A 23 10.97 5.24 -6.48
N LEU A 24 9.92 5.39 -7.30
CA LEU A 24 9.33 4.30 -8.11
C LEU A 24 10.30 3.66 -9.11
N LEU A 25 11.34 4.40 -9.52
CA LEU A 25 12.38 3.94 -10.45
C LEU A 25 13.59 3.33 -9.73
N ARG A 26 13.52 3.11 -8.41
CA ARG A 26 14.62 2.50 -7.67
C ARG A 26 14.81 1.02 -8.07
N PRO A 27 16.07 0.56 -8.27
CA PRO A 27 16.36 -0.84 -8.57
C PRO A 27 15.80 -1.81 -7.53
N GLU A 28 15.73 -1.42 -6.25
CA GLU A 28 15.15 -2.25 -5.18
C GLU A 28 13.68 -2.60 -5.42
N ILE A 29 12.98 -1.76 -6.19
CA ILE A 29 11.57 -1.88 -6.52
C ILE A 29 11.36 -2.65 -7.83
N GLU A 30 12.31 -2.57 -8.75
CA GLU A 30 12.19 -3.16 -10.07
C GLU A 30 11.95 -4.68 -9.99
N ARG A 31 10.98 -5.16 -10.78
CA ARG A 31 10.66 -6.57 -10.95
C ARG A 31 10.51 -6.87 -12.43
N GLN A 32 10.91 -8.07 -12.82
CA GLN A 32 10.62 -8.57 -14.16
C GLN A 32 9.13 -8.93 -14.25
N TYR A 33 8.48 -8.41 -15.28
CA TYR A 33 7.09 -8.76 -15.59
C TYR A 33 7.06 -10.10 -16.32
N PHE A 34 6.57 -11.15 -15.65
CA PHE A 34 6.36 -12.49 -16.24
C PHE A 34 4.88 -12.78 -16.59
N GLY A 35 3.98 -11.83 -16.33
CA GLY A 35 2.57 -11.93 -16.67
C GLY A 35 2.31 -11.82 -18.19
N HIS A 36 1.05 -11.98 -18.58
CA HIS A 36 0.55 -11.49 -19.88
C HIS A 36 -0.36 -10.28 -19.63
N GLY A 37 -0.62 -9.44 -20.62
CA GLY A 37 -1.42 -8.21 -20.41
C GLY A 37 -2.79 -8.48 -19.76
N GLU A 38 -3.36 -9.66 -19.97
CA GLU A 38 -4.57 -10.17 -19.32
C GLU A 38 -4.47 -10.20 -17.79
N SER A 39 -3.28 -10.49 -17.25
CA SER A 39 -3.03 -10.47 -15.79
C SER A 39 -3.22 -9.06 -15.22
N LEU A 40 -2.82 -8.01 -15.95
CA LEU A 40 -3.03 -6.62 -15.52
C LEU A 40 -4.53 -6.25 -15.47
N LEU A 41 -5.32 -6.80 -16.41
CA LEU A 41 -6.78 -6.61 -16.42
C LEU A 41 -7.44 -7.31 -15.23
N ILE A 42 -6.99 -8.53 -14.90
CA ILE A 42 -7.48 -9.26 -13.73
C ILE A 42 -7.13 -8.53 -12.43
N GLU A 43 -5.89 -8.05 -12.29
CA GLU A 43 -5.47 -7.24 -11.13
C GLU A 43 -6.37 -6.01 -10.98
N SER A 44 -6.69 -5.32 -12.08
CA SER A 44 -7.60 -4.16 -12.06
C SER A 44 -8.99 -4.54 -11.58
N ILE A 45 -9.58 -5.64 -12.08
CA ILE A 45 -10.90 -6.11 -11.60
C ILE A 45 -10.89 -6.38 -10.09
N ASN A 46 -9.83 -6.97 -9.55
CA ASN A 46 -9.72 -7.25 -8.11
C ASN A 46 -9.69 -5.99 -7.23
N ARG A 47 -9.42 -4.82 -7.81
CA ARG A 47 -9.42 -3.52 -7.10
C ARG A 47 -10.70 -2.72 -7.33
N MET A 48 -11.50 -3.11 -8.31
CA MET A 48 -12.75 -2.42 -8.61
C MET A 48 -13.77 -2.63 -7.49
N SER A 49 -14.59 -1.61 -7.28
CA SER A 49 -15.77 -1.74 -6.43
C SER A 49 -16.86 -2.49 -7.18
N PHE A 50 -17.40 -3.52 -6.54
CA PHE A 50 -18.59 -4.24 -7.00
C PHE A 50 -19.83 -3.61 -6.37
N PHE A 51 -20.96 -3.62 -7.08
CA PHE A 51 -22.24 -3.13 -6.55
C PHE A 51 -22.70 -3.97 -5.36
N GLU A 52 -22.45 -5.28 -5.40
CA GLU A 52 -22.76 -6.20 -4.31
C GLU A 52 -21.55 -7.05 -3.93
N THR A 53 -21.26 -7.16 -2.63
CA THR A 53 -20.16 -7.99 -2.11
C THR A 53 -20.27 -9.45 -2.58
N GLY A 54 -21.49 -9.96 -2.79
CA GLY A 54 -21.73 -11.31 -3.32
C GLY A 54 -21.19 -11.49 -4.74
N ASN A 55 -21.26 -10.46 -5.59
CA ASN A 55 -20.75 -10.53 -6.96
C ASN A 55 -19.23 -10.64 -7.00
N TYR A 56 -18.52 -9.95 -6.09
CA TYR A 56 -17.07 -10.11 -5.96
C TYR A 56 -16.67 -11.55 -5.59
N LEU A 57 -17.44 -12.22 -4.74
CA LEU A 57 -17.14 -13.61 -4.39
C LEU A 57 -17.42 -14.59 -5.52
N LEU A 58 -18.34 -14.26 -6.43
CA LEU A 58 -18.78 -15.12 -7.53
C LEU A 58 -18.06 -14.85 -8.86
N TRP A 59 -17.29 -13.76 -8.96
CA TRP A 59 -16.62 -13.41 -10.21
C TRP A 59 -15.53 -14.44 -10.54
N GLU A 60 -15.55 -14.92 -11.78
CA GLU A 60 -14.61 -15.93 -12.29
C GLU A 60 -14.04 -15.54 -13.64
N LYS A 61 -14.81 -14.78 -14.44
CA LYS A 61 -14.43 -14.38 -15.79
C LYS A 61 -14.80 -12.94 -16.03
N ALA A 62 -14.11 -12.31 -16.97
CA ALA A 62 -14.49 -11.00 -17.48
C ALA A 62 -14.25 -10.89 -18.98
N THR A 63 -15.14 -10.17 -19.65
CA THR A 63 -15.03 -9.87 -21.09
C THR A 63 -14.94 -8.37 -21.30
N PHE A 64 -13.86 -7.92 -21.92
CA PHE A 64 -13.58 -6.54 -22.29
C PHE A 64 -13.93 -6.31 -23.75
N TYR A 65 -14.99 -5.55 -23.97
CA TYR A 65 -15.51 -5.21 -25.28
C TYR A 65 -14.81 -3.98 -25.84
N LYS A 66 -13.82 -4.18 -26.73
CA LYS A 66 -12.96 -3.09 -27.24
C LYS A 66 -13.76 -1.96 -27.88
N SER A 67 -14.78 -2.32 -28.67
CA SER A 67 -15.60 -1.37 -29.43
C SER A 67 -16.47 -0.45 -28.56
N SER A 68 -16.77 -0.84 -27.33
CA SER A 68 -17.68 -0.11 -26.43
C SER A 68 -17.02 0.35 -25.13
N ALA A 69 -15.70 0.12 -24.97
CA ALA A 69 -14.94 0.40 -23.75
C ALA A 69 -15.67 -0.10 -22.49
N ARG A 70 -16.18 -1.34 -22.56
CA ARG A 70 -17.05 -1.93 -21.54
C ARG A 70 -16.47 -3.24 -21.03
N VAL A 71 -16.61 -3.49 -19.74
CA VAL A 71 -16.25 -4.76 -19.11
C VAL A 71 -17.48 -5.42 -18.51
N VAL A 72 -17.69 -6.70 -18.85
CA VAL A 72 -18.74 -7.53 -18.25
C VAL A 72 -18.07 -8.56 -17.36
N ILE A 73 -18.42 -8.52 -16.08
CA ILE A 73 -17.97 -9.47 -15.07
C ILE A 73 -18.96 -10.62 -15.01
N GLN A 74 -18.47 -11.85 -15.01
CA GLN A 74 -19.28 -13.06 -15.15
C GLN A 74 -18.91 -14.10 -14.09
N ASN A 75 -19.88 -14.93 -13.72
CA ASN A 75 -19.64 -16.09 -12.87
C ASN A 75 -19.06 -17.27 -13.69
N LYS A 76 -18.83 -18.42 -13.04
CA LYS A 76 -18.33 -19.64 -13.69
C LYS A 76 -19.19 -20.13 -14.87
N ASN A 77 -20.50 -19.88 -14.83
CA ASN A 77 -21.48 -20.32 -15.82
C ASN A 77 -21.69 -19.30 -16.95
N ASP A 78 -20.89 -18.23 -17.00
CA ASP A 78 -21.00 -17.13 -17.97
C ASP A 78 -22.21 -16.19 -17.76
N ASP A 79 -22.93 -16.34 -16.64
CA ASP A 79 -23.99 -15.38 -16.29
C ASP A 79 -23.37 -14.02 -15.95
N PRO A 80 -23.88 -12.92 -16.51
CA PRO A 80 -23.39 -11.58 -16.18
C PRO A 80 -23.75 -11.24 -14.73
N LEU A 81 -22.72 -10.90 -13.95
CA LEU A 81 -22.85 -10.40 -12.58
C LEU A 81 -22.96 -8.87 -12.60
N GLU A 82 -22.02 -8.21 -13.27
CA GLU A 82 -21.95 -6.75 -13.34
C GLU A 82 -21.43 -6.26 -14.69
N ASN A 83 -21.76 -5.01 -15.00
CA ASN A 83 -21.37 -4.35 -16.23
C ASN A 83 -20.83 -2.96 -15.90
N HIS A 84 -19.59 -2.70 -16.28
CA HIS A 84 -18.88 -1.46 -15.98
C HIS A 84 -18.32 -0.83 -17.24
N SER A 85 -18.13 0.49 -17.21
CA SER A 85 -17.20 1.14 -18.14
C SER A 85 -15.78 0.72 -17.79
N ALA A 86 -14.96 0.42 -18.80
CA ALA A 86 -13.57 0.10 -18.57
C ALA A 86 -12.83 1.30 -17.96
N THR A 87 -11.99 1.06 -16.96
CA THR A 87 -11.21 2.12 -16.31
C THR A 87 -10.15 2.66 -17.28
N ALA A 88 -9.63 3.86 -17.00
CA ALA A 88 -8.55 4.43 -17.79
C ALA A 88 -7.33 3.50 -17.86
N TYR A 89 -7.02 2.83 -16.75
CA TYR A 89 -5.96 1.84 -16.69
C TYR A 89 -6.26 0.60 -17.56
N GLN A 90 -7.48 0.07 -17.52
CA GLN A 90 -7.87 -1.07 -18.36
C GLN A 90 -7.79 -0.75 -19.84
N ASN A 91 -8.25 0.45 -20.25
CA ASN A 91 -8.11 0.90 -21.63
C ASN A 91 -6.63 1.00 -22.04
N TRP A 92 -5.78 1.58 -21.19
CA TRP A 92 -4.33 1.62 -21.44
C TRP A 92 -3.72 0.21 -21.62
N VAL A 93 -4.08 -0.76 -20.78
CA VAL A 93 -3.62 -2.15 -20.93
C VAL A 93 -4.06 -2.73 -22.27
N ILE A 94 -5.33 -2.54 -22.64
CA ILE A 94 -5.90 -3.05 -23.89
C ILE A 94 -5.20 -2.45 -25.12
N GLU A 95 -4.98 -1.14 -25.11
CA GLU A 95 -4.45 -0.39 -26.24
C GLU A 95 -2.93 -0.53 -26.38
N THR A 96 -2.21 -0.67 -25.26
CA THR A 96 -0.74 -0.61 -25.24
C THR A 96 -0.09 -1.99 -25.06
N VAL A 97 -0.65 -2.82 -24.20
CA VAL A 97 -0.06 -4.13 -23.83
C VAL A 97 -0.69 -5.25 -24.65
N LEU A 98 -1.98 -5.13 -24.98
CA LEU A 98 -2.77 -6.11 -25.74
C LEU A 98 -3.21 -5.56 -27.11
N SER A 99 -2.38 -4.69 -27.71
CA SER A 99 -2.63 -4.06 -29.01
C SER A 99 -2.89 -5.08 -30.11
N ASP A 100 -2.17 -6.20 -30.06
CA ASP A 100 -2.18 -7.24 -31.09
C ASP A 100 -3.36 -8.22 -30.94
N SER A 101 -4.09 -8.16 -29.82
CA SER A 101 -5.25 -9.03 -29.60
C SER A 101 -6.39 -8.66 -30.56
N VAL A 102 -6.86 -9.64 -31.33
CA VAL A 102 -7.99 -9.46 -32.26
C VAL A 102 -9.30 -9.66 -31.51
N GLY A 103 -10.22 -8.70 -31.63
CA GLY A 103 -11.55 -8.78 -31.03
C GLY A 103 -11.59 -8.48 -29.53
N ASP A 104 -12.66 -8.94 -28.88
CA ASP A 104 -12.88 -8.74 -27.44
C ASP A 104 -11.93 -9.61 -26.62
N ILE A 105 -11.45 -9.07 -25.49
CA ILE A 105 -10.49 -9.75 -24.63
C ILE A 105 -11.24 -10.44 -23.50
N ARG A 106 -11.04 -11.75 -23.35
CA ARG A 106 -11.64 -12.53 -22.27
C ARG A 106 -10.56 -13.02 -21.31
N VAL A 107 -10.78 -12.78 -20.02
CA VAL A 107 -9.87 -13.18 -18.95
C VAL A 107 -10.58 -14.05 -17.93
N GLU A 108 -9.83 -14.96 -17.30
CA GLU A 108 -10.33 -15.86 -16.26
C GLU A 108 -9.47 -15.73 -15.00
N LYS A 109 -10.11 -15.68 -13.84
CA LYS A 109 -9.48 -15.48 -12.53
C LYS A 109 -8.36 -16.49 -12.26
N LYS A 110 -8.60 -17.75 -12.58
CA LYS A 110 -7.64 -18.86 -12.42
C LYS A 110 -6.29 -18.62 -13.11
N ASN A 111 -6.26 -17.80 -14.18
CA ASN A 111 -5.04 -17.50 -14.92
C ASN A 111 -4.05 -16.62 -14.12
N LEU A 112 -4.47 -16.09 -12.97
CA LEU A 112 -3.65 -15.31 -12.05
C LEU A 112 -2.93 -16.17 -10.98
N GLU A 113 -3.56 -17.28 -10.56
CA GLU A 113 -3.16 -18.05 -9.37
C GLU A 113 -1.79 -18.75 -9.54
N GLU A 114 -1.43 -19.16 -10.76
CA GLU A 114 -0.12 -19.76 -11.03
C GLU A 114 1.01 -18.71 -11.13
N LYS A 115 0.68 -17.43 -11.35
CA LYS A 115 1.65 -16.39 -11.68
C LYS A 115 2.00 -15.48 -10.51
N LEU A 116 1.05 -15.14 -9.63
CA LEU A 116 1.27 -14.25 -8.46
C LEU A 116 2.37 -14.73 -7.51
N ALA A 117 2.57 -16.04 -7.36
CA ALA A 117 3.58 -16.60 -6.45
C ALA A 117 5.03 -16.25 -6.86
N GLN A 118 5.31 -16.08 -8.15
CA GLN A 118 6.65 -15.73 -8.65
C GLN A 118 6.98 -14.24 -8.43
N TRP A 119 5.96 -13.39 -8.23
CA TRP A 119 6.11 -11.95 -8.08
C TRP A 119 6.54 -11.51 -6.68
N LEU A 120 6.20 -12.30 -5.67
CA LEU A 120 6.53 -12.02 -4.27
C LEU A 120 7.93 -12.52 -3.87
N ALA A 121 8.69 -13.09 -4.82
CA ALA A 121 10.05 -13.51 -4.58
C ALA A 121 10.93 -12.27 -4.25
N PRO A 122 11.62 -12.27 -3.11
CA PRO A 122 12.53 -11.18 -2.79
C PRO A 122 13.66 -11.14 -3.84
N PRO A 123 14.04 -9.94 -4.33
CA PRO A 123 15.16 -9.81 -5.23
C PRO A 123 16.47 -10.24 -4.54
N ASP A 124 17.39 -10.80 -5.32
CA ASP A 124 18.54 -11.56 -4.81
C ASP A 124 19.56 -10.76 -3.97
N ASN A 125 19.55 -9.41 -3.96
CA ASN A 125 20.49 -8.62 -3.15
C ASN A 125 20.14 -7.13 -3.05
N PHE A 126 19.51 -6.70 -1.95
CA PHE A 126 19.47 -5.26 -1.60
C PHE A 126 19.54 -5.02 -0.10
N SER A 127 20.53 -4.24 0.34
CA SER A 127 20.77 -3.88 1.75
C SER A 127 19.68 -2.99 2.37
N ASN A 128 18.86 -2.34 1.54
CA ASN A 128 17.85 -1.38 1.97
C ASN A 128 16.45 -2.00 2.15
N ILE A 129 16.26 -3.27 1.76
CA ILE A 129 15.00 -3.99 1.94
C ILE A 129 14.92 -4.43 3.41
N VAL A 130 13.95 -3.87 4.12
CA VAL A 130 13.64 -4.23 5.51
C VAL A 130 12.77 -5.49 5.54
N SER A 131 11.81 -5.58 4.62
CA SER A 131 10.90 -6.71 4.51
C SER A 131 10.27 -6.76 3.11
N CYS A 132 10.01 -7.97 2.61
CA CYS A 132 9.30 -8.26 1.38
C CYS A 132 8.35 -9.42 1.67
N GLY A 133 7.04 -9.19 1.57
CA GLY A 133 6.01 -10.18 1.92
C GLY A 133 4.65 -9.80 1.36
N GLY A 134 3.64 -10.66 1.57
CA GLY A 134 2.39 -10.76 0.79
C GLY A 134 1.53 -9.51 0.53
N GLU A 135 1.82 -8.36 1.14
CA GLU A 135 1.06 -7.12 0.96
C GLU A 135 1.93 -5.88 0.67
N ALA A 136 3.25 -5.95 0.90
CA ALA A 136 4.11 -4.78 0.74
C ALA A 136 5.61 -5.10 0.59
N LEU A 137 6.30 -4.20 -0.11
CA LEU A 137 7.76 -4.04 -0.08
C LEU A 137 8.10 -2.90 0.88
N ILE A 138 9.03 -3.12 1.81
CA ILE A 138 9.47 -2.10 2.77
C ILE A 138 10.95 -1.77 2.53
N LEU A 139 11.22 -0.51 2.20
CA LEU A 139 12.58 0.02 2.04
C LEU A 139 12.90 0.99 3.18
N SER A 140 14.11 0.94 3.74
CA SER A 140 14.58 1.98 4.67
C SER A 140 15.42 3.04 3.99
N ASP A 141 15.36 4.26 4.53
CA ASP A 141 16.18 5.39 4.07
C ASP A 141 16.49 6.34 5.24
N ASN A 142 17.46 7.23 5.06
CA ASN A 142 17.79 8.29 6.01
C ASN A 142 17.57 9.66 5.36
N VAL A 143 16.63 10.42 5.91
CA VAL A 143 16.26 11.75 5.39
C VAL A 143 16.40 12.77 6.51
N PHE A 144 17.28 13.76 6.33
CA PHE A 144 17.61 14.76 7.36
C PHE A 144 18.02 14.14 8.71
N GLY A 145 18.77 13.04 8.70
CA GLY A 145 19.18 12.33 9.91
C GLY A 145 18.09 11.45 10.54
N LYS A 146 16.86 11.45 10.00
CA LYS A 146 15.76 10.60 10.47
C LYS A 146 15.71 9.30 9.67
N ASN A 147 15.72 8.17 10.36
CA ASN A 147 15.49 6.87 9.75
C ASN A 147 14.00 6.69 9.46
N ILE A 148 13.67 6.51 8.19
CA ILE A 148 12.32 6.29 7.71
C ILE A 148 12.20 4.96 7.00
N VAL A 149 10.96 4.55 6.79
CA VAL A 149 10.61 3.46 5.89
C VAL A 149 9.64 3.95 4.83
N TYR A 150 9.84 3.48 3.61
CA TYR A 150 8.88 3.50 2.52
C TYR A 150 8.20 2.15 2.46
N ARG A 151 6.89 2.11 2.64
CA ARG A 151 6.09 0.91 2.40
C ARG A 151 5.36 1.05 1.08
N PHE A 152 5.72 0.22 0.12
CA PHE A 152 5.06 0.14 -1.17
C PHE A 152 4.00 -0.96 -1.12
N HIS A 153 2.76 -0.59 -1.37
CA HIS A 153 1.61 -1.47 -1.56
C HIS A 153 1.24 -1.47 -3.04
N PRO A 154 1.85 -2.35 -3.83
CA PRO A 154 1.60 -2.45 -5.26
C PRO A 154 0.34 -3.25 -5.52
N PHE A 155 -0.75 -2.57 -5.88
CA PHE A 155 -1.96 -3.29 -6.27
C PHE A 155 -1.96 -3.64 -7.77
N SER A 156 -1.16 -2.92 -8.56
CA SER A 156 -0.82 -3.29 -9.92
C SER A 156 0.66 -3.53 -10.09
N SER A 157 0.92 -4.61 -10.78
CA SER A 157 2.21 -5.19 -11.03
C SER A 157 2.99 -4.41 -12.11
N ALA A 158 2.29 -3.58 -12.91
CA ALA A 158 2.87 -2.63 -13.85
C ALA A 158 3.75 -1.55 -13.18
N LEU A 159 3.51 -1.21 -11.91
CA LEU A 159 4.28 -0.19 -11.19
C LEU A 159 5.75 -0.59 -10.91
N PHE A 160 6.07 -1.88 -11.01
CA PHE A 160 7.41 -2.40 -10.72
C PHE A 160 8.17 -2.84 -11.96
N CYS A 161 7.52 -2.90 -13.11
CA CYS A 161 8.20 -3.20 -14.36
C CYS A 161 8.59 -1.89 -15.03
N VAL A 162 9.89 -1.55 -15.05
CA VAL A 162 10.39 -0.28 -15.62
C VAL A 162 9.89 -0.05 -17.05
N ARG A 163 9.82 -1.11 -17.88
CA ARG A 163 9.29 -1.03 -19.24
C ARG A 163 7.81 -0.63 -19.29
N LEU A 164 6.98 -1.19 -18.41
CA LEU A 164 5.56 -0.85 -18.34
C LEU A 164 5.38 0.54 -17.72
N LEU A 165 6.06 0.81 -16.61
CA LEU A 165 6.02 2.09 -15.91
C LEU A 165 6.45 3.27 -16.81
N ALA A 166 7.43 3.07 -17.69
CA ALA A 166 7.87 4.09 -18.65
C ALA A 166 6.75 4.51 -19.62
N ASN A 167 5.87 3.59 -19.98
CA ASN A 167 4.72 3.83 -20.87
C ASN A 167 3.42 4.14 -20.10
N LEU A 168 3.41 3.89 -18.79
CA LEU A 168 2.28 4.14 -17.89
C LEU A 168 2.43 5.54 -17.29
N HIS A 169 1.69 6.50 -17.82
CA HIS A 169 1.65 7.82 -17.22
C HIS A 169 0.81 7.80 -15.94
N VAL A 170 1.48 7.84 -14.79
CA VAL A 170 0.81 7.88 -13.48
C VAL A 170 0.57 9.29 -12.96
N ARG A 171 -0.54 9.50 -12.27
CA ARG A 171 -0.82 10.67 -11.41
C ARG A 171 -0.58 10.27 -9.95
N LEU A 172 0.02 11.18 -9.18
CA LEU A 172 0.32 10.97 -7.77
C LEU A 172 -0.55 11.89 -6.92
N LYS A 173 -1.25 11.34 -5.94
CA LYS A 173 -1.95 12.11 -4.91
C LYS A 173 -1.20 11.98 -3.60
N ILE A 174 -0.54 13.07 -3.20
CA ILE A 174 0.35 13.12 -2.05
C ILE A 174 -0.41 13.76 -0.89
N ASN A 175 -0.68 12.97 0.13
CA ASN A 175 -1.36 13.39 1.36
C ASN A 175 -0.31 13.47 2.48
N LYS A 176 -0.10 14.65 3.06
CA LYS A 176 0.87 14.86 4.15
C LYS A 176 0.14 14.91 5.48
N VAL A 177 0.78 14.44 6.54
CA VAL A 177 0.22 14.54 7.90
C VAL A 177 -0.08 15.99 8.31
N THR A 178 0.71 16.94 7.79
CA THR A 178 0.49 18.38 8.02
C THR A 178 -0.76 18.93 7.36
N ASP A 179 -1.28 18.27 6.34
CA ASP A 179 -2.54 18.68 5.68
C ASP A 179 -3.74 18.40 6.61
N TYR A 180 -3.54 17.54 7.62
CA TYR A 180 -4.56 17.11 8.57
C TYR A 180 -4.34 17.63 9.99
N SER A 181 -3.16 18.13 10.34
CA SER A 181 -2.79 18.50 11.72
C SER A 181 -3.62 19.64 12.34
N THR A 182 -4.42 20.36 11.55
CA THR A 182 -5.35 21.39 12.03
C THR A 182 -6.77 20.89 12.28
N HIS A 183 -7.08 19.63 11.92
CA HIS A 183 -8.41 19.05 12.14
C HIS A 183 -8.49 18.52 13.58
N GLN A 184 -9.44 19.01 14.37
CA GLN A 184 -9.76 18.40 15.66
C GLN A 184 -10.37 17.02 15.39
N TYR A 185 -9.79 15.99 16.01
CA TYR A 185 -10.39 14.66 15.99
C TYR A 185 -11.67 14.68 16.80
N ASP A 186 -12.82 14.72 16.13
CA ASP A 186 -14.12 14.63 16.79
C ASP A 186 -14.60 13.17 16.78
N VAL A 187 -14.50 12.54 17.96
CA VAL A 187 -14.93 11.17 18.24
C VAL A 187 -16.42 10.96 17.93
N ILE A 188 -17.25 12.01 18.02
CA ILE A 188 -18.70 11.95 17.74
C ILE A 188 -18.94 11.94 16.22
N SER A 189 -18.15 12.72 15.46
CA SER A 189 -18.17 12.72 13.99
C SER A 189 -17.53 11.49 13.35
N ALA A 190 -16.69 10.75 14.09
CA ALA A 190 -16.01 9.54 13.62
C ALA A 190 -16.98 8.43 13.19
N ASN A 191 -18.26 8.50 13.58
CA ASN A 191 -19.32 7.62 13.09
C ASN A 191 -19.71 7.87 11.61
N ARG A 192 -19.22 8.94 10.97
CA ARG A 192 -19.50 9.25 9.56
C ARG A 192 -18.30 9.92 8.89
N SER A 193 -17.39 9.12 8.34
CA SER A 193 -16.59 9.42 7.13
C SER A 193 -15.73 10.70 7.06
N SER A 194 -15.63 11.54 8.09
CA SER A 194 -14.95 12.84 8.01
C SER A 194 -13.61 12.96 8.74
N ALA A 195 -13.29 12.07 9.69
CA ALA A 195 -12.01 12.10 10.39
C ALA A 195 -10.89 11.52 9.50
N ARG A 196 -10.20 12.38 8.74
CA ARG A 196 -9.05 12.01 7.89
C ARG A 196 -7.72 11.93 8.66
N PHE A 197 -7.77 11.98 9.99
CA PHE A 197 -6.61 12.11 10.85
C PHE A 197 -6.73 11.17 12.04
N ILE A 198 -5.65 10.48 12.38
CA ILE A 198 -5.51 9.76 13.65
C ILE A 198 -4.52 10.56 14.50
N PRO A 199 -4.88 11.00 15.71
CA PRO A 199 -3.94 11.73 16.57
C PRO A 199 -2.66 10.94 16.83
N TYR A 200 -1.58 11.66 17.13
CA TYR A 200 -0.31 11.01 17.43
C TYR A 200 -0.39 10.17 18.71
N HIS A 201 0.17 8.96 18.67
CA HIS A 201 0.40 8.13 19.83
C HIS A 201 1.84 7.60 19.79
N PRO A 202 2.63 7.69 20.88
CA PRO A 202 4.07 7.38 20.86
C PRO A 202 4.41 5.91 20.52
N ASN A 203 3.49 4.99 20.81
CA ASN A 203 3.66 3.56 20.52
C ASN A 203 3.04 3.12 19.17
N LEU A 204 2.47 4.06 18.40
CA LEU A 204 2.04 3.84 17.02
C LEU A 204 3.08 4.40 16.05
N LEU A 205 3.30 3.72 14.93
CA LEU A 205 4.13 4.27 13.87
C LEU A 205 3.51 5.54 13.30
N TYR A 206 4.36 6.55 13.15
CA TYR A 206 3.94 7.83 12.65
C TYR A 206 4.11 7.91 11.14
N ASN A 207 2.98 8.02 10.43
CA ASN A 207 2.95 8.18 8.97
C ASN A 207 3.11 9.67 8.63
N TYR A 208 4.18 10.01 7.93
CA TYR A 208 4.46 11.38 7.50
C TYR A 208 3.70 11.73 6.21
N VAL A 209 3.72 10.83 5.23
CA VAL A 209 3.17 11.05 3.90
C VAL A 209 2.57 9.75 3.38
N ASN A 210 1.38 9.82 2.79
CA ASN A 210 0.78 8.74 2.01
C ASN A 210 0.65 9.19 0.57
N VAL A 211 1.05 8.35 -0.38
CA VAL A 211 0.94 8.63 -1.81
C VAL A 211 0.10 7.56 -2.47
N GLU A 212 -1.02 7.99 -3.06
CA GLU A 212 -1.85 7.14 -3.90
C GLU A 212 -1.44 7.32 -5.36
N ILE A 213 -1.38 6.22 -6.11
CA ILE A 213 -0.89 6.18 -7.49
C ILE A 213 -2.05 5.78 -8.40
N PHE A 214 -2.38 6.63 -9.35
CA PHE A 214 -3.47 6.41 -10.30
C PHE A 214 -2.95 6.48 -11.74
N HIS A 215 -3.74 5.98 -12.70
CA HIS A 215 -3.54 6.35 -14.09
C HIS A 215 -3.77 7.87 -14.26
N LYS A 216 -3.03 8.54 -15.15
CA LYS A 216 -3.16 10.00 -15.34
C LYS A 216 -4.58 10.46 -15.67
N ASP A 217 -5.31 9.63 -16.40
CA ASP A 217 -6.66 9.90 -16.88
C ASP A 217 -7.75 9.35 -15.93
N ASP A 218 -7.36 8.71 -14.82
CA ASP A 218 -8.29 8.34 -13.75
C ASP A 218 -8.49 9.52 -12.79
N VAL A 219 -9.29 10.48 -13.22
CA VAL A 219 -9.58 11.73 -12.47
C VAL A 219 -10.47 11.45 -11.25
N ASP A 220 -11.31 10.43 -11.33
CA ASP A 220 -12.28 10.06 -10.29
C ASP A 220 -11.71 9.12 -9.21
N GLU A 221 -10.43 8.74 -9.32
CA GLU A 221 -9.73 7.90 -8.33
C GLU A 221 -10.36 6.51 -8.16
N LYS A 222 -10.85 5.93 -9.27
CA LYS A 222 -11.60 4.67 -9.28
C LYS A 222 -10.73 3.42 -9.25
N ASP A 223 -9.50 3.49 -9.76
CA ASP A 223 -8.56 2.37 -9.86
C ASP A 223 -7.18 2.77 -9.33
N CYS A 224 -7.00 2.63 -8.01
CA CYS A 224 -5.72 2.87 -7.36
C CYS A 224 -4.73 1.77 -7.74
N LEU A 225 -3.66 2.12 -8.45
CA LEU A 225 -2.64 1.20 -8.94
C LEU A 225 -1.66 0.80 -7.83
N GLY A 226 -1.53 1.64 -6.80
CA GLY A 226 -0.69 1.34 -5.65
C GLY A 226 -0.61 2.50 -4.67
N TRP A 227 -0.06 2.20 -3.50
CA TRP A 227 0.10 3.14 -2.40
C TRP A 227 1.56 3.15 -1.92
N ILE A 228 2.10 4.32 -1.57
CA ILE A 228 3.36 4.46 -0.82
C ILE A 228 3.14 5.16 0.52
N THR A 229 3.45 4.50 1.63
CA THR A 229 3.48 5.13 2.97
C THR A 229 4.93 5.48 3.32
N VAL A 230 5.15 6.73 3.71
CA VAL A 230 6.40 7.18 4.34
C VAL A 230 6.15 7.27 5.84
N SER A 231 6.85 6.48 6.63
CA SER A 231 6.67 6.46 8.09
C SER A 231 7.98 6.37 8.86
N SER A 232 7.90 6.59 10.17
CA SER A 232 9.01 6.35 11.08
C SER A 232 9.42 4.87 11.06
N ARG A 233 10.72 4.58 11.10
CA ARG A 233 11.22 3.21 11.24
C ARG A 233 10.98 2.68 12.65
N ALA A 234 10.45 1.46 12.77
CA ALA A 234 10.39 0.74 14.04
C ALA A 234 11.78 0.30 14.50
N GLU A 235 12.01 0.21 15.81
CA GLU A 235 13.31 -0.18 16.37
C GLU A 235 13.60 -1.67 16.15
N CYS A 236 12.60 -2.53 16.35
CA CYS A 236 12.69 -3.96 16.09
C CYS A 236 11.33 -4.60 15.80
N ASP A 237 11.35 -5.78 15.19
CA ASP A 237 10.19 -6.67 15.07
C ASP A 237 10.19 -7.63 16.27
N LEU A 238 9.05 -7.74 16.98
CA LEU A 238 8.97 -8.58 18.20
C LEU A 238 9.19 -10.07 17.89
N ALA A 239 8.67 -10.58 16.78
CA ALA A 239 8.73 -12.01 16.48
C ALA A 239 10.19 -12.50 16.38
N PRO A 240 11.05 -11.87 15.55
CA PRO A 240 12.48 -12.16 15.57
C PRO A 240 13.13 -11.92 16.94
N ALA A 241 12.78 -10.84 17.64
CA ALA A 241 13.35 -10.53 18.95
C ALA A 241 13.04 -11.60 20.01
N LEU A 242 11.80 -12.10 20.04
CA LEU A 242 11.36 -13.21 20.90
C LEU A 242 12.01 -14.53 20.50
N GLN A 243 12.04 -14.86 19.20
CA GLN A 243 12.65 -16.10 18.71
C GLN A 243 14.15 -16.17 19.03
N GLN A 244 14.82 -15.03 19.00
CA GLN A 244 16.25 -14.93 19.30
C GLN A 244 16.53 -14.79 20.81
N ASN A 245 15.50 -14.85 21.67
CA ASN A 245 15.59 -14.61 23.12
C ASN A 245 16.36 -13.33 23.47
N LYS A 246 16.20 -12.28 22.65
CA LYS A 246 16.85 -10.98 22.86
C LYS A 246 16.16 -10.13 23.92
N LEU A 247 14.96 -10.53 24.35
CA LEU A 247 14.13 -9.79 25.29
C LEU A 247 14.01 -10.52 26.62
N ASP A 248 14.33 -9.84 27.71
CA ASP A 248 14.13 -10.33 29.07
C ASP A 248 12.65 -10.22 29.52
N ILE A 249 12.37 -10.64 30.76
CA ILE A 249 11.00 -10.67 31.28
C ILE A 249 10.44 -9.27 31.54
N GLU A 250 11.26 -8.30 31.94
CA GLU A 250 10.82 -6.94 32.24
C GLU A 250 10.57 -6.16 30.94
N GLU A 251 11.42 -6.35 29.93
CA GLU A 251 11.20 -5.82 28.58
C GLU A 251 9.90 -6.36 27.98
N ARG A 252 9.63 -7.67 28.12
CA ARG A 252 8.37 -8.28 27.66
C ARG A 252 7.15 -7.71 28.37
N LYS A 253 7.21 -7.50 29.69
CA LYS A 253 6.13 -6.86 30.46
C LYS A 253 5.87 -5.44 29.96
N CYS A 254 6.93 -4.67 29.73
CA CYS A 254 6.83 -3.31 29.20
C CYS A 254 6.14 -3.29 27.84
N ILE A 255 6.51 -4.20 26.94
CA ILE A 255 5.90 -4.33 25.61
C ILE A 255 4.41 -4.65 25.71
N ILE A 256 4.00 -5.58 26.60
CA ILE A 256 2.59 -5.93 26.79
C ILE A 256 1.79 -4.70 27.26
N ILE A 257 2.31 -3.93 28.22
CA ILE A 257 1.66 -2.71 28.71
C ILE A 257 1.53 -1.67 27.59
N GLN A 258 2.59 -1.48 26.78
CA GLN A 258 2.55 -0.58 25.63
C GLN A 258 1.51 -1.00 24.58
N LEU A 259 1.40 -2.31 24.31
CA LEU A 259 0.39 -2.86 23.39
C LEU A 259 -1.03 -2.64 23.92
N GLU A 260 -1.28 -2.91 25.20
CA GLU A 260 -2.57 -2.67 25.83
C GLU A 260 -2.98 -1.19 25.74
N ASN A 261 -2.05 -0.27 26.03
CA ASN A 261 -2.27 1.17 25.91
C ASN A 261 -2.67 1.57 24.50
N VAL A 262 -2.01 1.03 23.46
CA VAL A 262 -2.35 1.32 22.07
C VAL A 262 -3.71 0.73 21.70
N LEU A 263 -4.02 -0.49 22.11
CA LEU A 263 -5.32 -1.09 21.81
C LEU A 263 -6.45 -0.30 22.46
N ASN A 264 -6.28 0.11 23.72
CA ASN A 264 -7.23 1.00 24.41
C ASN A 264 -7.35 2.35 23.71
N TYR A 265 -6.24 2.91 23.24
CA TYR A 265 -6.24 4.13 22.44
C TYR A 265 -7.02 3.97 21.14
N LEU A 266 -6.77 2.93 20.34
CA LEU A 266 -7.49 2.67 19.10
C LEU A 266 -8.99 2.46 19.36
N LEU A 267 -9.35 1.71 20.39
CA LEU A 267 -10.74 1.52 20.81
C LEU A 267 -11.41 2.84 21.18
N SER A 268 -10.71 3.76 21.86
CA SER A 268 -11.23 5.09 22.19
C SER A 268 -11.53 5.95 20.94
N LEU A 269 -10.90 5.61 19.81
CA LEU A 269 -11.14 6.22 18.51
C LEU A 269 -12.22 5.47 17.69
N ASN A 270 -12.87 4.44 18.26
CA ASN A 270 -13.73 3.49 17.56
C ASN A 270 -13.02 2.69 16.44
N LEU A 271 -11.71 2.46 16.60
CA LEU A 271 -10.91 1.64 15.70
C LEU A 271 -10.63 0.28 16.34
N ILE A 272 -10.93 -0.80 15.60
CA ILE A 272 -10.64 -2.17 16.01
C ILE A 272 -9.53 -2.71 15.11
N TYR A 273 -8.48 -3.23 15.72
CA TYR A 273 -7.35 -3.82 15.01
C TYR A 273 -7.54 -5.34 14.88
N PHE A 274 -7.60 -5.86 13.65
CA PHE A 274 -7.98 -7.25 13.38
C PHE A 274 -6.81 -8.20 13.08
N ASP A 275 -5.58 -7.70 12.86
CA ASP A 275 -4.43 -8.53 12.47
C ASP A 275 -3.34 -8.59 13.55
N LEU A 276 -3.72 -8.93 14.79
CA LEU A 276 -2.78 -9.06 15.91
C LEU A 276 -2.07 -10.41 15.85
N LYS A 277 -0.94 -10.47 15.14
CA LYS A 277 -0.07 -11.66 15.06
C LYS A 277 1.09 -11.56 16.09
N GLY A 278 1.76 -12.69 16.34
CA GLY A 278 2.95 -12.75 17.22
C GLY A 278 4.18 -11.99 16.69
N SER A 279 4.14 -11.59 15.42
CA SER A 279 4.83 -10.39 14.93
C SER A 279 3.91 -9.20 15.22
N PRO A 280 4.28 -8.19 16.04
CA PRO A 280 3.56 -6.94 16.04
C PRO A 280 3.53 -6.52 14.58
N PRO A 281 2.39 -6.04 14.11
CA PRO A 281 2.39 -5.50 12.78
C PRO A 281 3.45 -4.41 12.70
N PRO A 282 3.88 -4.08 11.47
CA PRO A 282 4.81 -2.99 11.25
C PRO A 282 4.11 -1.63 11.49
N PHE A 283 3.23 -1.51 12.49
CA PHE A 283 2.52 -0.33 12.95
C PHE A 283 2.79 -0.02 14.42
N PHE A 284 3.50 -0.89 15.16
CA PHE A 284 3.90 -0.61 16.53
C PHE A 284 5.35 -0.18 16.62
N ARG A 285 5.60 0.82 17.45
CA ARG A 285 6.94 1.15 17.91
C ARG A 285 7.16 0.47 19.26
N ILE A 286 8.01 -0.55 19.28
CA ILE A 286 8.53 -1.08 20.54
C ILE A 286 9.62 -0.11 20.98
N LEU A 287 9.41 0.58 22.10
CA LEU A 287 10.44 1.40 22.74
C LEU A 287 11.17 0.51 23.76
N GLY A 288 12.49 0.37 23.61
CA GLY A 288 13.33 -0.29 24.61
C GLY A 288 13.30 0.43 25.96
N ALA A 289 13.59 -0.30 27.05
CA ALA A 289 13.60 0.22 28.42
C ALA A 289 14.57 1.40 28.63
N ASP A 290 15.57 1.56 27.77
CA ASP A 290 16.56 2.65 27.84
C ASP A 290 16.06 3.99 27.26
N ASN A 291 14.93 4.02 26.55
CA ASN A 291 14.36 5.24 25.97
C ASN A 291 13.48 6.04 26.95
N PHE A 292 13.46 5.69 28.24
CA PHE A 292 12.70 6.39 29.29
C PHE A 292 13.43 7.62 29.89
N ALA A 293 14.59 8.01 29.34
CA ALA A 293 15.27 9.24 29.72
C ALA A 293 15.18 10.28 28.58
N PHE A 294 14.22 11.22 28.71
CA PHE A 294 14.02 12.43 27.87
C PHE A 294 13.45 12.15 26.46
N ALA A 295 12.43 12.85 25.94
CA ALA A 295 11.94 14.22 26.15
C ALA A 295 10.44 14.32 25.86
#